data_AF-A0A4Y1R1K7-F1
#
_entry.id   AF-A0A4Y1R1K7-F1
#
_cell.length_a   1.000
_cell.length_b   1.000
_cell.length_c   1.000
_cell.angle_alpha   90.00
_cell.angle_beta   90.00
_cell.angle_gamma   90.00
#
_symmetry.space_group_name_H-M   'P 1'
#
loop_
_entity.id
_entity.type
_entity.pdbx_description
1 polymer ?
#
loop_
_entity_poly.entity_id
_entity_poly.type
_entity_poly.pdbx_seq_one_letter_code
_entity_poly.pdbx_strand_id
1 'polypeptide(L)'
;MSTFEETTGDEVYNAVTSALKEINEYNPSGRYITSELWNYAEGRRASLQEGLCIASLVDLPKSQRRTAVTSLIRSGPGVLLNKWLT
;
A
#
# COMPACT_ATOMS: atom_id res chain seq x y z
N MET A 1 42.60 -12.23 -12.26
CA MET A 1 42.34 -10.86 -11.80
C MET A 1 41.01 -10.49 -12.41
N SER A 2 39.90 -10.71 -11.71
CA SER A 2 38.57 -10.35 -12.23
C SER A 2 38.45 -8.83 -12.23
N THR A 3 38.03 -8.28 -13.35
CA THR A 3 37.92 -6.84 -13.56
C THR A 3 36.64 -6.34 -12.91
N PHE A 4 36.69 -5.13 -12.32
CA PHE A 4 35.60 -4.45 -11.62
C PHE A 4 34.25 -4.45 -12.38
N GLU A 5 34.31 -4.47 -13.72
CA GLU A 5 33.15 -4.60 -14.61
C GLU A 5 32.36 -5.92 -14.41
N GLU A 6 33.03 -7.05 -14.17
CA GLU A 6 32.38 -8.35 -13.96
C GLU A 6 31.67 -8.40 -12.60
N THR A 7 32.33 -7.94 -11.53
CA THR A 7 31.77 -7.97 -10.18
C THR A 7 30.57 -7.04 -10.05
N THR A 8 30.61 -5.87 -10.70
CA THR A 8 29.50 -4.91 -10.68
C THR A 8 28.33 -5.41 -11.53
N GLY A 9 28.61 -6.11 -12.64
CA GLY A 9 27.58 -6.74 -13.47
C GLY A 9 26.77 -7.80 -12.73
N ASP A 10 27.46 -8.67 -11.98
CA ASP A 10 26.80 -9.72 -11.18
C ASP A 10 25.97 -9.14 -10.03
N GLU A 11 26.45 -8.12 -9.34
CA GLU A 11 25.71 -7.46 -8.27
C GLU A 11 24.43 -6.78 -8.79
N VAL A 12 24.52 -6.06 -9.91
CA VAL A 12 23.35 -5.43 -10.54
C VAL A 12 22.37 -6.49 -11.02
N TYR A 13 22.86 -7.56 -11.65
CA TYR A 13 22.02 -8.67 -12.10
C TYR A 13 21.27 -9.32 -10.93
N ASN A 14 21.96 -9.58 -9.83
CA ASN A 14 21.38 -10.17 -8.63
C ASN A 14 20.35 -9.24 -7.98
N ALA A 15 20.65 -7.93 -7.87
CA ALA A 15 19.71 -6.95 -7.32
C ALA A 15 18.41 -6.86 -8.13
N VAL A 16 18.51 -6.80 -9.46
CA VAL A 16 17.34 -6.76 -10.35
C VAL A 16 16.54 -8.07 -10.27
N THR A 17 17.23 -9.20 -10.24
CA THR A 17 16.58 -10.52 -10.14
C THR A 17 15.83 -10.68 -8.81
N SER A 18 16.41 -10.23 -7.70
CA SER A 18 15.77 -10.25 -6.39
C SER A 18 14.55 -9.34 -6.35
N ALA A 19 14.67 -8.10 -6.81
CA ALA A 19 13.54 -7.16 -6.87
C ALA A 19 12.38 -7.70 -7.73
N LEU A 20 12.67 -8.31 -8.88
CA LEU A 20 11.65 -8.93 -9.73
C LEU A 20 10.96 -10.12 -9.06
N LYS A 21 11.70 -10.94 -8.31
CA LYS A 21 11.14 -12.06 -7.54
C LYS A 21 10.20 -11.56 -6.43
N GLU A 22 10.63 -10.58 -5.65
CA GLU A 22 9.83 -9.98 -4.58
C GLU A 22 8.50 -9.41 -5.11
N ILE A 23 8.56 -8.65 -6.21
CA ILE A 23 7.37 -8.09 -6.85
C ILE A 23 6.42 -9.20 -7.33
N ASN A 24 6.97 -10.28 -7.88
CA ASN A 24 6.18 -11.38 -8.41
C ASN A 24 5.58 -12.27 -7.30
N GLU A 25 6.24 -12.36 -6.14
CA GLU A 25 5.70 -13.05 -4.96
C GLU A 25 4.57 -12.24 -4.31
N TYR A 26 4.72 -10.92 -4.23
CA TYR A 26 3.70 -10.04 -3.63
C TYR A 26 2.48 -9.83 -4.54
N ASN A 27 2.69 -9.61 -5.85
CA ASN A 27 1.62 -9.35 -6.81
C ASN A 27 2.01 -9.89 -8.20
N PRO A 28 1.85 -11.21 -8.45
CA PRO A 28 2.29 -11.83 -9.70
C PRO A 28 1.58 -11.29 -10.94
N SER A 29 0.29 -10.95 -10.81
CA SER A 29 -0.53 -10.48 -11.93
C SER A 29 -0.28 -9.01 -12.27
N GLY A 30 -0.11 -8.16 -11.26
CA GLY A 30 0.01 -6.72 -11.45
C GLY A 30 1.43 -6.20 -11.47
N ARG A 31 2.35 -6.81 -10.71
CA ARG A 31 3.72 -6.31 -10.48
C ARG A 31 3.79 -4.85 -10.00
N TYR A 32 2.70 -4.35 -9.42
CA TYR A 32 2.63 -3.04 -8.79
C TYR A 32 2.48 -3.19 -7.29
N ILE A 33 2.94 -2.18 -6.56
CA ILE A 33 2.72 -2.04 -5.12
C ILE A 33 1.20 -1.93 -4.88
N THR A 34 0.60 -2.99 -4.36
CA THR A 34 -0.81 -2.98 -3.95
C THR A 34 -0.97 -2.01 -2.78
N SER A 35 -1.90 -1.06 -2.91
CA SER A 35 -2.22 -0.13 -1.82
C SER A 35 -2.80 -0.89 -0.64
N GLU A 36 -2.19 -0.74 0.53
CA GLU A 36 -2.68 -1.32 1.78
C GLU A 36 -3.57 -0.31 2.53
N LEU A 37 -4.63 -0.82 3.18
CA LEU A 37 -5.43 -0.02 4.10
C LEU A 37 -4.77 -0.04 5.48
N TRP A 38 -4.53 1.13 6.06
CA TRP A 38 -3.86 1.30 7.35
C TRP A 38 -4.77 1.95 8.39
N ASN A 39 -4.80 1.36 9.59
CA ASN A 39 -5.29 2.03 10.79
C ASN A 39 -4.09 2.72 11.45
N TYR A 40 -3.88 3.99 11.08
CA TYR A 40 -2.79 4.81 11.63
C TYR A 40 -2.91 5.06 13.13
N ALA A 41 -4.11 5.01 13.66
CA ALA A 41 -4.35 5.27 15.06
C ALA A 41 -3.87 4.14 15.95
N GLU A 42 -4.02 2.91 15.47
CA GLU A 42 -3.45 1.72 16.08
C GLU A 42 -2.06 1.40 15.53
N GLY A 43 -1.54 2.20 14.60
CA GLY A 43 -0.22 2.01 13.99
C GLY A 43 -0.06 0.67 13.29
N ARG A 44 -1.14 0.10 12.73
CA ARG A 44 -1.12 -1.20 12.05
C ARG A 44 -1.96 -1.21 10.77
N ARG A 45 -1.76 -2.25 9.96
CA ARG A 45 -2.66 -2.57 8.84
C ARG A 45 -4.10 -2.72 9.35
N ALA A 46 -5.05 -2.17 8.61
CA ALA A 46 -6.46 -2.28 8.93
C ALA A 46 -6.89 -3.75 8.84
N SER A 47 -7.77 -4.14 9.75
CA SER A 47 -8.41 -5.45 9.75
C SER A 47 -9.41 -5.56 8.59
N LEU A 48 -9.77 -6.79 8.25
CA LEU A 48 -10.80 -7.06 7.24
C LEU A 48 -12.14 -6.38 7.60
N GLN A 49 -12.50 -6.37 8.88
CA GLN A 49 -13.74 -5.73 9.35
C GLN A 49 -13.73 -4.22 9.10
N GLU A 50 -12.60 -3.55 9.38
CA GLU A 50 -12.42 -2.12 9.08
C GLU A 50 -12.48 -1.87 7.56
N GLY A 51 -11.88 -2.76 6.76
CA GLY A 51 -11.95 -2.72 5.30
C GLY A 51 -13.38 -2.86 4.76
N LEU A 52 -14.16 -3.80 5.28
CA LEU A 52 -15.57 -3.99 4.91
C LEU A 52 -16.42 -2.77 5.29
N CYS A 53 -16.16 -2.16 6.45
CA CYS A 53 -16.83 -0.94 6.86
C CYS A 53 -16.58 0.20 5.86
N ILE A 54 -15.35 0.38 5.39
CA ILE A 54 -15.03 1.39 4.38
C ILE A 54 -15.64 1.02 3.01
N ALA A 55 -15.60 -0.26 2.63
CA ALA A 55 -16.18 -0.73 1.39
C ALA A 55 -17.70 -0.49 1.35
N SER A 56 -18.41 -0.59 2.47
CA SER A 56 -19.84 -0.27 2.54
C SER A 56 -20.18 1.19 2.18
N LEU A 57 -19.19 2.09 2.22
CA LEU A 57 -19.37 3.50 1.87
C LEU A 57 -19.29 3.74 0.35
N VAL A 58 -18.95 2.74 -0.46
CA VAL A 58 -18.90 2.89 -1.92
C VAL A 58 -20.27 3.21 -2.52
N ASP A 59 -21.34 2.82 -1.85
CA ASP A 59 -22.71 3.13 -2.27
C ASP A 59 -23.10 4.59 -1.99
N LEU A 60 -22.33 5.30 -1.15
CA LEU A 60 -22.58 6.72 -0.89
C LEU A 60 -22.14 7.59 -2.08
N PRO A 61 -22.79 8.75 -2.29
CA PRO A 61 -22.30 9.77 -3.20
C PRO A 61 -20.87 10.18 -2.86
N LYS A 62 -20.01 10.39 -3.88
CA LYS A 62 -18.60 10.77 -3.66
C LYS A 62 -18.43 11.99 -2.73
N SER A 63 -19.37 12.95 -2.78
CA SER A 63 -19.40 14.12 -1.91
C SER A 63 -19.58 13.77 -0.43
N GLN A 64 -20.25 12.66 -0.12
CA GLN A 64 -20.52 12.21 1.24
C GLN A 64 -19.52 11.15 1.72
N ARG A 65 -18.82 10.44 0.83
CA ARG A 65 -17.82 9.42 1.19
C ARG A 65 -16.72 9.98 2.10
N ARG A 66 -16.16 11.16 1.78
CA ARG A 66 -15.10 11.78 2.59
C ARG A 66 -15.58 12.08 4.01
N THR A 67 -16.77 12.65 4.13
CA THR A 67 -17.37 12.98 5.43
C THR A 67 -17.71 11.72 6.23
N ALA A 68 -18.28 10.70 5.57
CA ALA A 68 -18.63 9.43 6.19
C ALA A 68 -17.39 8.68 6.72
N VAL A 69 -16.34 8.57 5.89
CA VAL A 69 -15.04 8.01 6.29
C VAL A 69 -14.47 8.78 7.48
N THR A 70 -14.48 10.12 7.43
CA THR A 70 -13.98 10.96 8.53
C THR A 70 -14.79 10.79 9.82
N SER A 71 -16.10 10.57 9.73
CA SER A 71 -16.97 10.38 10.90
C SER A 71 -16.77 9.03 11.58
N LEU A 72 -16.60 7.96 10.81
CA LEU A 72 -16.24 6.63 11.32
C LEU A 72 -14.90 6.66 12.04
N ILE A 73 -13.97 7.47 11.53
CA ILE A 73 -12.65 7.71 12.11
C ILE A 73 -12.68 8.62 13.35
N ARG A 74 -13.70 9.45 13.54
CA ARG A 74 -13.83 10.32 14.73
C ARG A 74 -14.44 9.59 15.93
N SER A 75 -15.00 8.41 15.70
CA SER A 75 -15.75 7.59 16.67
C SER A 75 -14.91 6.47 17.31
N GLY A 76 -13.66 6.29 16.85
CA GLY A 76 -12.68 5.26 17.23
C GLY A 76 -11.36 5.55 16.48
N PRO A 77 -10.19 5.01 16.89
CA PRO A 77 -8.93 5.74 16.90
C PRO A 77 -8.56 6.28 15.49
N GLY A 78 -8.07 7.54 15.48
CA GLY A 78 -8.00 8.45 14.33
C GLY A 78 -7.01 8.17 13.19
N VAL A 79 -7.49 8.40 11.96
CA VAL A 79 -6.75 8.33 10.71
C VAL A 79 -7.16 9.50 9.81
N LEU A 80 -6.38 10.57 9.69
CA LEU A 80 -6.50 11.45 8.52
C LEU A 80 -5.18 12.06 8.05
N LEU A 81 -4.91 11.75 6.77
CA LEU A 81 -4.57 12.65 5.67
C LEU A 81 -3.10 13.07 5.46
N ASN A 82 -2.50 12.52 4.39
CA ASN A 82 -1.85 13.25 3.29
C ASN A 82 -1.11 12.33 2.30
N LYS A 83 -1.54 12.30 1.01
CA LYS A 83 -0.66 12.37 -0.19
C LYS A 83 -1.35 12.24 -1.57
N TRP A 84 -2.62 12.61 -1.76
CA TRP A 84 -3.17 12.73 -3.13
C TRP A 84 -4.12 13.93 -3.25
N LEU A 85 -3.54 15.13 -3.14
CA LEU A 85 -4.08 16.37 -3.66
C LEU A 85 -2.91 17.13 -4.29
N THR A 86 -2.51 16.69 -5.47
CA THR A 86 -2.01 17.52 -6.57
C THR A 86 -2.39 16.82 -7.87
#